data_AF-A0A939FZG2-F1
#
_entry.id   AF-A0A939FZG2-F1
#
_cell.length_a   1.000
_cell.length_b   1.000
_cell.length_c   1.000
_cell.angle_alpha   90.00
_cell.angle_beta   90.00
_cell.angle_gamma   90.00
#
_symmetry.space_group_name_H-M   'P 1'
#
loop_
_entity.id
_entity.type
_entity.pdbx_description
1 polymer ?
#
loop_
_entity_poly.entity_id
_entity_poly.type
_entity_poly.pdbx_seq_one_letter_code
_entity_poly.pdbx_strand_id
1 'polypeptide(L)'
;MIRGDTPPGSPQIAIVGAGIAGLTAALCLARVGWRAMIFERAAALEEVGAGLQLSPNALSVMAELGLLPALTSIGVEADRVTLLAHRSGRRIAAVPVAASDGTPYLSIHRADLQSALLSAVQSNPAITLRLGPACTGWTADSDGVTLSFENGAGSFRAALAIGADGVRSALAKALGAEPAAPTGATAWRTTLSADALPSPAQGGPAEALTGINAWLGPARHAVAYPIRAGQAVNLVLITPDEAAERPARQQLAGFATWDGRLAALIERAPAPTPWPLFATPKSRRFVGGGCRIALIGDAAHAMAPYAAQGAGMAIEDAAVLAHALAETGDPIAATRRYEIERRPRIDKVRRRVGFHRFVYHLPPPLSFGRDAVLALRPKSALRADLAWLYDWRSPRLT
;
A
#
# COMPACT_ATOMS: atom_id res chain seq x y z
N MET A 1 -12.25 -23.49 -22.15
CA MET A 1 -11.35 -24.38 -21.38
C MET A 1 -10.00 -23.69 -21.30
N ILE A 2 -9.56 -23.22 -20.12
CA ILE A 2 -8.19 -22.71 -19.91
C ILE A 2 -7.22 -23.88 -20.14
N ARG A 3 -6.84 -24.13 -21.40
CA ARG A 3 -5.71 -24.98 -21.73
C ARG A 3 -4.49 -24.08 -21.82
N GLY A 4 -3.46 -24.39 -21.05
CA GLY A 4 -2.19 -23.69 -21.07
C GLY A 4 -1.42 -24.09 -22.32
N ASP A 5 -1.32 -23.18 -23.29
CA ASP A 5 -0.25 -23.28 -24.28
C ASP A 5 1.04 -22.85 -23.59
N THR A 6 1.70 -23.80 -22.94
CA THR A 6 3.02 -23.62 -22.33
C THR A 6 3.77 -24.94 -22.44
N PRO A 7 5.04 -24.95 -22.87
CA PRO A 7 5.79 -26.19 -23.03
C PRO A 7 5.87 -26.97 -21.71
N PRO A 8 5.79 -28.31 -21.76
CA PRO A 8 5.86 -29.15 -20.57
C PRO A 8 7.24 -29.02 -19.88
N GLY A 9 7.26 -28.72 -18.58
CA GLY A 9 8.45 -28.94 -17.74
C GLY A 9 8.85 -27.86 -16.72
N SER A 10 8.38 -26.60 -16.84
CA SER A 10 8.73 -25.56 -15.84
C SER A 10 7.57 -25.33 -14.84
N PRO A 11 7.80 -25.47 -13.53
CA PRO A 11 6.74 -25.26 -12.54
C PRO A 11 6.30 -23.79 -12.54
N GLN A 12 4.99 -23.58 -12.67
CA GLN A 12 4.38 -22.26 -12.83
C GLN A 12 3.76 -21.79 -11.50
N ILE A 13 3.80 -20.47 -11.24
CA ILE A 13 3.15 -19.86 -10.09
C ILE A 13 1.95 -19.04 -10.54
N ALA A 14 0.79 -19.34 -9.96
CA ALA A 14 -0.43 -18.57 -10.18
C ALA A 14 -0.52 -17.39 -9.20
N ILE A 15 -0.99 -16.25 -9.66
CA ILE A 15 -1.23 -15.04 -8.85
C ILE A 15 -2.67 -14.61 -9.06
N VAL A 16 -3.43 -14.47 -7.99
CA VAL A 16 -4.82 -13.99 -8.04
C VAL A 16 -4.84 -12.52 -7.60
N GLY A 17 -5.10 -11.62 -8.54
CA GLY A 17 -5.14 -10.17 -8.38
C GLY A 17 -3.98 -9.46 -9.09
N ALA A 18 -4.29 -8.45 -9.90
CA ALA A 18 -3.32 -7.60 -10.62
C ALA A 18 -3.24 -6.17 -10.04
N GLY A 19 -3.37 -6.06 -8.72
CA GLY A 19 -2.99 -4.85 -7.99
C GLY A 19 -1.47 -4.73 -7.82
N ILE A 20 -1.01 -3.69 -7.11
CA ILE A 20 0.42 -3.46 -6.81
C ILE A 20 1.12 -4.73 -6.29
N ALA A 21 0.48 -5.43 -5.35
CA ALA A 21 1.02 -6.66 -4.76
C ALA A 21 1.28 -7.75 -5.81
N GLY A 22 0.27 -8.07 -6.63
CA GLY A 22 0.35 -9.15 -7.62
C GLY A 22 1.27 -8.84 -8.79
N LEU A 23 1.23 -7.60 -9.30
CA LEU A 23 2.14 -7.16 -10.36
C LEU A 23 3.60 -7.20 -9.88
N THR A 24 3.87 -6.73 -8.66
CA THR A 24 5.21 -6.79 -8.06
C THR A 24 5.64 -8.25 -7.85
N ALA A 25 4.77 -9.11 -7.33
CA ALA A 25 5.06 -10.53 -7.15
C ALA A 25 5.44 -11.21 -8.47
N ALA A 26 4.72 -10.95 -9.55
CA ALA A 26 5.02 -11.53 -10.85
C ALA A 26 6.42 -11.12 -11.36
N LEU A 27 6.78 -9.84 -11.20
CA LEU A 27 8.09 -9.32 -11.57
C LEU A 27 9.22 -9.91 -10.72
N CYS A 28 9.03 -9.99 -9.40
CA CYS A 28 10.02 -10.61 -8.51
C CYS A 28 10.22 -12.09 -8.84
N LEU A 29 9.14 -12.83 -9.12
CA LEU A 29 9.20 -14.24 -9.51
C LEU A 29 9.93 -14.45 -10.84
N ALA A 30 9.60 -13.64 -11.85
CA ALA A 30 10.28 -13.69 -13.15
C ALA A 30 11.78 -13.39 -13.00
N ARG A 31 12.14 -12.46 -12.11
CA ARG A 31 13.54 -12.11 -11.82
C ARG A 31 14.36 -13.28 -11.29
N VAL A 32 13.73 -14.16 -10.50
CA VAL A 32 14.34 -15.37 -9.92
C VAL A 32 14.00 -16.65 -10.69
N GLY A 33 13.63 -16.52 -11.97
CA GLY A 33 13.51 -17.64 -12.91
C GLY A 33 12.17 -18.37 -12.92
N TRP A 34 11.16 -17.92 -12.16
CA TRP A 34 9.84 -18.54 -12.14
C TRP A 34 8.88 -17.90 -13.15
N ARG A 35 8.10 -18.73 -13.84
CA ARG A 35 7.02 -18.25 -14.71
C ARG A 35 5.79 -17.90 -13.88
N ALA A 36 5.21 -16.72 -14.13
CA ALA A 36 4.06 -16.22 -13.40
C ALA A 36 2.82 -16.14 -14.29
N MET A 37 1.67 -16.60 -13.76
CA MET A 37 0.36 -16.46 -14.39
C MET A 37 -0.53 -15.62 -13.47
N ILE A 38 -0.77 -14.37 -13.85
CA ILE A 38 -1.66 -13.46 -13.13
C ILE A 38 -3.09 -13.61 -13.65
N PHE A 39 -4.04 -13.75 -12.73
CA PHE A 39 -5.48 -13.70 -12.98
C PHE A 39 -6.09 -12.51 -12.28
N GLU A 40 -6.80 -11.66 -13.01
CA GLU A 40 -7.52 -10.51 -12.48
C GLU A 40 -8.98 -10.56 -12.92
N ARG A 41 -9.89 -10.29 -11.98
CA ARG A 41 -11.34 -10.34 -12.24
C ARG A 41 -11.82 -9.15 -13.07
N ALA A 42 -11.14 -8.01 -12.98
CA ALA A 42 -11.51 -6.83 -13.74
C ALA A 42 -11.28 -7.07 -15.24
N ALA A 43 -12.21 -6.62 -16.07
CA ALA A 43 -12.09 -6.71 -17.54
C ALA A 43 -11.01 -5.76 -18.09
N ALA A 44 -10.71 -4.69 -17.36
CA ALA A 44 -9.64 -3.75 -17.63
C ALA A 44 -9.02 -3.28 -16.30
N LEU A 45 -7.73 -2.94 -16.32
CA LEU A 45 -7.08 -2.27 -15.21
C LEU A 45 -7.27 -0.77 -15.37
N GLU A 46 -8.18 -0.18 -14.58
CA GLU A 46 -8.47 1.25 -14.65
C GLU A 46 -7.46 2.10 -13.85
N GLU A 47 -7.13 3.27 -14.39
CA GLU A 47 -6.20 4.24 -13.80
C GLU A 47 -6.82 5.15 -12.73
N VAL A 48 -7.89 4.68 -12.07
CA VAL A 48 -8.55 5.47 -11.02
C VAL A 48 -7.83 5.24 -9.68
N GLY A 49 -7.36 6.33 -9.07
CA GLY A 49 -6.63 6.23 -7.82
C GLY A 49 -6.49 7.54 -7.08
N ALA A 50 -6.02 7.43 -5.84
CA ALA A 50 -5.53 8.56 -5.06
C ALA A 50 -4.00 8.50 -5.00
N GLY A 51 -3.39 9.55 -4.47
CA GLY A 51 -1.99 9.50 -4.08
C GLY A 51 -1.71 8.39 -3.06
N LEU A 52 -0.49 7.86 -3.12
CA LEU A 52 0.10 7.01 -2.10
C LEU A 52 1.54 7.43 -1.84
N GLN A 53 2.13 6.82 -0.82
CA GLN A 53 3.50 7.05 -0.42
C GLN A 53 4.30 5.74 -0.55
N LEU A 54 5.47 5.81 -1.16
CA LEU A 54 6.45 4.72 -1.28
C LEU A 54 7.68 5.07 -0.44
N SER A 55 7.82 4.35 0.66
CA SER A 55 8.96 4.48 1.56
C SER A 55 10.19 3.75 1.02
N PRO A 56 11.40 4.08 1.52
CA PRO A 56 12.64 3.53 0.99
C PRO A 56 12.72 2.00 0.96
N ASN A 57 12.12 1.31 1.92
CA ASN A 57 12.00 -0.15 1.91
C ASN A 57 11.29 -0.69 0.66
N ALA A 58 10.19 -0.05 0.24
CA ALA A 58 9.49 -0.42 -0.99
C ALA A 58 10.33 -0.06 -2.22
N LEU A 59 10.96 1.11 -2.21
CA LEU A 59 11.82 1.55 -3.32
C LEU A 59 13.06 0.70 -3.49
N SER A 60 13.57 0.09 -2.42
CA SER A 60 14.68 -0.88 -2.52
C SER A 60 14.29 -2.10 -3.39
N VAL A 61 13.05 -2.57 -3.29
CA VAL A 61 12.52 -3.63 -4.17
C VAL A 61 12.34 -3.10 -5.59
N MET A 62 11.80 -1.89 -5.75
CA MET A 62 11.65 -1.29 -7.08
C MET A 62 13.01 -1.08 -7.78
N ALA A 63 14.09 -0.84 -7.02
CA ALA A 63 15.45 -0.75 -7.54
C ALA A 63 15.96 -2.11 -8.06
N GLU A 64 15.75 -3.20 -7.31
CA GLU A 64 16.08 -4.58 -7.76
C GLU A 64 15.33 -4.97 -9.05
N LEU A 65 14.12 -4.44 -9.23
CA LEU A 65 13.31 -4.61 -10.44
C LEU A 65 13.67 -3.63 -11.57
N GLY A 66 14.61 -2.71 -11.36
CA GLY A 66 15.01 -1.69 -12.34
C GLY A 66 13.99 -0.58 -12.57
N LEU A 67 12.97 -0.46 -11.72
CA LEU A 67 11.86 0.50 -11.87
C LEU A 67 12.09 1.82 -11.14
N LEU A 68 13.07 1.91 -10.24
CA LEU A 68 13.31 3.11 -9.45
C LEU A 68 13.47 4.38 -10.30
N PRO A 69 14.28 4.42 -11.39
CA PRO A 69 14.43 5.63 -12.20
C PRO A 69 13.12 6.11 -12.83
N ALA A 70 12.33 5.17 -13.35
CA ALA A 70 11.03 5.48 -13.94
C ALA A 70 10.07 6.05 -12.88
N LEU A 71 10.01 5.44 -11.69
CA LEU A 71 9.15 5.91 -10.60
C LEU A 71 9.57 7.27 -10.05
N THR A 72 10.88 7.53 -9.93
CA THR A 72 11.38 8.85 -9.50
C THR A 72 11.01 9.95 -10.50
N SER A 73 10.96 9.65 -11.81
CA SER A 73 10.60 10.66 -12.83
C SER A 73 9.14 11.12 -12.79
N ILE A 74 8.24 10.30 -12.26
CA ILE A 74 6.79 10.57 -12.18
C ILE A 74 6.30 10.87 -10.76
N GLY A 75 7.07 10.45 -9.75
CA GLY A 75 6.84 10.72 -8.34
C GLY A 75 7.35 12.10 -7.92
N VAL A 76 7.16 12.40 -6.64
CA VAL A 76 7.77 13.57 -5.98
C VAL A 76 8.56 13.08 -4.79
N GLU A 77 9.85 13.43 -4.75
CA GLU A 77 10.70 13.13 -3.60
C GLU A 77 10.32 13.97 -2.39
N ALA A 78 10.16 13.30 -1.26
CA ALA A 78 9.96 13.90 0.05
C ALA A 78 11.20 13.67 0.90
N ASP A 79 11.76 14.75 1.44
CA ASP A 79 12.85 14.68 2.41
C ASP A 79 12.33 14.49 3.85
N ARG A 80 11.08 14.91 4.10
CA ARG A 80 10.43 14.87 5.42
C ARG A 80 8.91 14.70 5.36
N VAL A 81 8.35 14.25 6.48
CA VAL A 81 6.94 14.41 6.84
C VAL A 81 6.82 15.49 7.90
N THR A 82 6.10 16.56 7.60
CA THR A 82 5.85 17.68 8.52
C THR A 82 4.57 17.42 9.31
N LEU A 83 4.68 17.36 10.64
CA LEU A 83 3.54 17.25 11.54
C LEU A 83 3.09 18.65 11.97
N LEU A 84 1.80 18.93 11.81
CA LEU A 84 1.19 20.25 12.01
C LEU A 84 0.07 20.18 13.04
N ALA A 85 -0.03 21.20 13.90
CA ALA A 85 -1.15 21.37 14.80
C ALA A 85 -2.41 21.74 13.99
N HIS A 86 -3.53 21.05 14.24
CA HIS A 86 -4.68 21.14 13.35
C HIS A 86 -5.30 22.54 13.22
N ARG A 87 -5.40 23.33 14.30
CA ARG A 87 -6.03 24.68 14.25
C ARG A 87 -5.11 25.75 13.69
N SER A 88 -3.91 25.88 14.27
CA SER A 88 -3.00 26.99 13.94
C SER A 88 -2.11 26.70 12.74
N GLY A 89 -2.01 25.45 12.29
CA GLY A 89 -1.03 25.07 11.27
C GLY A 89 0.42 25.13 11.75
N ARG A 90 0.66 25.38 13.05
CA ARG A 90 2.00 25.45 13.62
C ARG A 90 2.71 24.11 13.43
N ARG A 91 3.96 24.16 12.94
CA ARG A 91 4.82 22.98 12.86
C ARG A 91 5.10 22.43 14.27
N ILE A 92 4.74 21.17 14.46
CA ILE A 92 5.05 20.38 15.66
C ILE A 92 6.42 19.73 15.49
N ALA A 93 6.62 19.01 14.38
CA ALA A 93 7.86 18.31 14.09
C ALA A 93 8.05 18.14 12.57
N ALA A 94 9.28 17.83 12.17
CA ALA A 94 9.62 17.42 10.80
C ALA A 94 10.41 16.12 10.89
N VAL A 95 9.82 15.02 10.43
CA VAL A 95 10.38 13.67 10.51
C VAL A 95 11.12 13.39 9.20
N PRO A 96 12.46 13.23 9.20
CA PRO A 96 13.18 12.81 8.01
C PRO A 96 12.73 11.43 7.54
N VAL A 97 12.66 11.22 6.23
CA VAL A 97 12.11 9.97 5.67
C VAL A 97 13.03 9.22 4.70
N ALA A 98 14.10 9.86 4.23
CA ALA A 98 15.12 9.17 3.42
C ALA A 98 15.79 8.05 4.22
N ALA A 99 16.24 7.02 3.51
CA ALA A 99 17.04 5.98 4.12
C ALA A 99 18.49 6.42 4.37
N SER A 100 19.22 5.64 5.18
CA SER A 100 20.60 5.96 5.56
C SER A 100 21.58 5.90 4.39
N ASP A 101 21.27 5.12 3.35
CA ASP A 101 22.04 5.05 2.09
C ASP A 101 21.60 6.08 1.04
N GLY A 102 20.70 7.00 1.39
CA GLY A 102 20.18 8.02 0.47
C GLY A 102 18.98 7.57 -0.37
N THR A 103 18.49 6.33 -0.26
CA THR A 103 17.26 5.92 -0.95
C THR A 103 16.10 6.87 -0.57
N PRO A 104 15.41 7.48 -1.55
CA PRO A 104 14.45 8.54 -1.26
C PRO A 104 13.13 7.99 -0.70
N TYR A 105 12.24 8.89 -0.35
CA TYR A 105 10.84 8.60 -0.07
C TYR A 105 10.00 9.29 -1.14
N LEU A 106 9.11 8.57 -1.81
CA LEU A 106 8.30 9.14 -2.90
C LEU A 106 6.84 9.27 -2.51
N SER A 107 6.21 10.37 -2.89
CA SER A 107 4.76 10.43 -3.10
C SER A 107 4.45 10.30 -4.58
N ILE A 108 3.45 9.48 -4.92
CA ILE A 108 3.11 9.14 -6.31
C ILE A 108 1.62 8.90 -6.45
N HIS A 109 1.07 9.10 -7.64
CA HIS A 109 -0.30 8.69 -7.93
C HIS A 109 -0.38 7.17 -8.07
N ARG A 110 -1.35 6.52 -7.40
CA ARG A 110 -1.46 5.05 -7.37
C ARG A 110 -1.55 4.43 -8.76
N ALA A 111 -2.27 5.08 -9.68
CA ALA A 111 -2.42 4.57 -11.04
C ALA A 111 -1.11 4.64 -11.83
N ASP A 112 -0.27 5.62 -11.58
CA ASP A 112 0.99 5.76 -12.31
C ASP A 112 1.97 4.65 -11.87
N LEU A 113 2.02 4.34 -10.56
CA LEU A 113 2.75 3.17 -10.06
C LEU A 113 2.22 1.86 -10.67
N GLN A 114 0.89 1.68 -10.69
CA GLN A 114 0.30 0.47 -11.26
C GLN A 114 0.62 0.34 -12.75
N SER A 115 0.58 1.45 -13.50
CA SER A 115 0.87 1.47 -14.93
C SER A 115 2.34 1.16 -15.21
N ALA A 116 3.28 1.68 -14.42
CA ALA A 116 4.70 1.34 -14.51
C ALA A 116 4.94 -0.17 -14.26
N LEU A 117 4.31 -0.73 -13.22
CA LEU A 117 4.38 -2.17 -12.93
C LEU A 117 3.74 -3.01 -14.04
N LEU A 118 2.59 -2.58 -14.55
CA LEU A 118 1.87 -3.28 -15.62
C LEU A 118 2.68 -3.30 -16.92
N SER A 119 3.28 -2.17 -17.30
CA SER A 119 4.15 -2.06 -18.48
C SER A 119 5.35 -3.00 -18.37
N ALA A 120 5.98 -3.07 -17.19
CA ALA A 120 7.06 -4.01 -16.92
C ALA A 120 6.60 -5.48 -17.01
N VAL A 121 5.41 -5.79 -16.49
CA VAL A 121 4.80 -7.12 -16.59
C VAL A 121 4.54 -7.52 -18.04
N GLN A 122 3.95 -6.62 -18.83
CA GLN A 122 3.63 -6.86 -20.24
C GLN A 122 4.88 -7.04 -21.11
N SER A 123 5.99 -6.40 -20.72
CA SER A 123 7.27 -6.50 -21.43
C SER A 123 8.07 -7.75 -21.06
N ASN A 124 7.63 -8.54 -20.06
CA ASN A 124 8.36 -9.70 -19.56
C ASN A 124 7.77 -11.03 -20.08
N PRO A 125 8.51 -11.81 -20.90
CA PRO A 125 7.99 -13.03 -21.52
C PRO A 125 7.74 -14.19 -20.54
N ALA A 126 8.25 -14.12 -19.32
CA ALA A 126 7.99 -15.12 -18.27
C ALA A 126 6.65 -14.88 -17.55
N ILE A 127 5.96 -13.77 -17.84
CA ILE A 127 4.73 -13.38 -17.16
C ILE A 127 3.58 -13.37 -18.16
N THR A 128 2.48 -14.02 -17.81
CA THR A 128 1.21 -13.89 -18.53
C THR A 128 0.20 -13.23 -17.62
N LEU A 129 -0.61 -12.31 -18.16
CA LEU A 129 -1.74 -11.67 -17.46
C LEU A 129 -3.05 -12.05 -18.16
N ARG A 130 -4.03 -12.50 -17.39
CA ARG A 130 -5.39 -12.80 -17.86
C ARG A 130 -6.41 -11.98 -17.07
N LEU A 131 -7.15 -11.15 -17.79
CA LEU A 131 -8.22 -10.29 -17.27
C LEU A 131 -9.58 -10.97 -17.46
N GLY A 132 -10.51 -10.75 -16.54
CA GLY A 132 -11.88 -11.28 -16.55
C GLY A 132 -12.14 -12.44 -15.58
N PRO A 133 -11.34 -13.53 -15.57
CA PRO A 133 -11.59 -14.67 -14.68
C PRO A 133 -11.52 -14.31 -13.20
N ALA A 134 -12.64 -14.46 -12.48
CA ALA A 134 -12.69 -14.37 -11.04
C ALA A 134 -12.41 -15.75 -10.41
N CYS A 135 -11.40 -15.84 -9.54
CA CYS A 135 -11.08 -17.06 -8.79
C CYS A 135 -12.14 -17.32 -7.70
N THR A 136 -12.70 -18.52 -7.66
CA THR A 136 -13.76 -18.91 -6.72
C THR A 136 -13.31 -19.90 -5.67
N GLY A 137 -12.26 -20.67 -5.95
CA GLY A 137 -11.84 -21.75 -5.07
C GLY A 137 -10.55 -22.40 -5.51
N TRP A 138 -10.15 -23.42 -4.76
CA TRP A 138 -8.91 -24.14 -4.98
C TRP A 138 -9.03 -25.57 -4.47
N THR A 139 -8.22 -26.46 -5.03
CA THR A 139 -7.89 -27.77 -4.47
C THR A 139 -6.38 -27.96 -4.52
N ALA A 140 -5.82 -28.77 -3.63
CA ALA A 140 -4.38 -29.04 -3.61
C ALA A 140 -4.12 -30.52 -3.32
N ASP A 141 -2.98 -31.01 -3.80
CA ASP A 141 -2.45 -32.34 -3.55
C ASP A 141 -0.91 -32.25 -3.37
N SER A 142 -0.21 -33.39 -3.40
CA SER A 142 1.25 -33.44 -3.23
C SER A 142 2.00 -32.63 -4.28
N ASP A 143 1.47 -32.51 -5.50
CA ASP A 143 2.19 -32.05 -6.68
C ASP A 143 1.88 -30.59 -7.02
N GLY A 144 0.86 -29.98 -6.39
CA GLY A 144 0.52 -28.59 -6.65
C GLY A 144 -0.86 -28.17 -6.15
N VAL A 145 -1.32 -27.04 -6.70
CA VAL A 145 -2.62 -26.42 -6.43
C VAL A 145 -3.34 -26.17 -7.74
N THR A 146 -4.64 -26.42 -7.75
CA THR A 146 -5.55 -26.12 -8.85
C THR A 146 -6.50 -25.02 -8.44
N LEU A 147 -6.48 -23.88 -9.13
CA LEU A 147 -7.43 -22.78 -8.95
C LEU A 147 -8.66 -23.00 -9.83
N SER A 148 -9.83 -22.64 -9.31
CA SER A 148 -11.12 -22.68 -10.02
C SER A 148 -11.62 -21.26 -10.28
N PHE A 149 -12.22 -21.03 -11.44
CA PHE A 149 -12.70 -19.71 -11.86
C PHE A 149 -14.20 -19.71 -12.19
N GLU A 150 -14.86 -18.56 -12.09
CA GLU A 150 -16.29 -18.38 -12.39
C GLU A 150 -16.65 -18.73 -13.85
N ASN A 151 -17.95 -18.97 -14.08
CA ASN A 151 -18.60 -18.97 -15.40
C ASN A 151 -17.97 -19.89 -16.45
N GLY A 152 -17.51 -21.08 -16.05
CA GLY A 152 -16.96 -22.06 -16.99
C GLY A 152 -15.61 -21.67 -17.59
N ALA A 153 -14.94 -20.64 -17.04
CA ALA A 153 -13.58 -20.27 -17.43
C ALA A 153 -12.62 -21.46 -17.25
N GLY A 154 -12.90 -22.35 -16.30
CA GLY A 154 -12.21 -23.63 -16.11
C GLY A 154 -11.32 -23.58 -14.87
N SER A 155 -10.26 -24.37 -14.89
CA SER A 155 -9.29 -24.44 -13.80
C SER A 155 -7.87 -24.20 -14.30
N PHE A 156 -6.98 -23.87 -13.37
CA PHE A 156 -5.56 -23.67 -13.66
C PHE A 156 -4.69 -24.35 -12.61
N ARG A 157 -3.78 -25.20 -13.07
CA ARG A 157 -2.84 -25.96 -12.23
C ARG A 157 -1.52 -25.21 -12.11
N ALA A 158 -1.01 -25.09 -10.89
CA ALA A 158 0.25 -24.41 -10.58
C ALA A 158 0.99 -25.14 -9.45
N ALA A 159 2.30 -24.92 -9.34
CA ALA A 159 3.11 -25.43 -8.22
C ALA A 159 2.85 -24.64 -6.92
N LEU A 160 2.41 -23.38 -7.06
CA LEU A 160 2.03 -22.47 -6.00
C LEU A 160 0.95 -21.50 -6.49
N ALA A 161 0.06 -21.08 -5.61
CA ALA A 161 -0.83 -19.94 -5.83
C ALA A 161 -0.55 -18.81 -4.83
N ILE A 162 -0.58 -17.57 -5.30
CA ILE A 162 -0.40 -16.36 -4.49
C ILE A 162 -1.71 -15.57 -4.52
N GLY A 163 -2.33 -15.37 -3.36
CA GLY A 163 -3.48 -14.48 -3.20
C GLY A 163 -3.02 -13.04 -2.98
N ALA A 164 -3.22 -12.21 -3.99
CA ALA A 164 -2.93 -10.78 -4.01
C ALA A 164 -4.19 -9.95 -4.32
N ASP A 165 -5.37 -10.51 -4.03
CA ASP A 165 -6.71 -10.05 -4.41
C ASP A 165 -7.36 -9.09 -3.39
N GLY A 166 -6.52 -8.46 -2.57
CA GLY A 166 -6.87 -7.32 -1.73
C GLY A 166 -7.67 -7.66 -0.47
N VAL A 167 -8.17 -6.61 0.20
CA VAL A 167 -8.80 -6.71 1.53
C VAL A 167 -10.06 -7.59 1.57
N ARG A 168 -10.74 -7.75 0.41
CA ARG A 168 -11.91 -8.64 0.24
C ARG A 168 -11.53 -9.95 -0.47
N SER A 169 -10.31 -10.43 -0.24
CA SER A 169 -9.73 -11.61 -0.88
C SER A 169 -10.68 -12.81 -0.87
N ALA A 170 -11.02 -13.29 -2.06
CA ALA A 170 -11.79 -14.50 -2.27
C ALA A 170 -10.94 -15.74 -1.96
N LEU A 171 -9.64 -15.71 -2.29
CA LEU A 171 -8.75 -16.83 -2.00
C LEU A 171 -8.54 -17.01 -0.49
N ALA A 172 -8.39 -15.91 0.25
CA ALA A 172 -8.32 -15.96 1.71
C ALA A 172 -9.63 -16.46 2.34
N LYS A 173 -10.78 -16.05 1.79
CA LYS A 173 -12.08 -16.59 2.21
C LYS A 173 -12.17 -18.11 1.97
N ALA A 174 -11.77 -18.58 0.79
CA ALA A 174 -11.74 -19.99 0.43
C ALA A 174 -10.76 -20.80 1.29
N LEU A 175 -9.70 -20.17 1.81
CA LEU A 175 -8.79 -20.75 2.80
C LEU A 175 -9.38 -20.81 4.22
N GLY A 176 -10.55 -20.21 4.48
CA GLY A 176 -11.09 -20.06 5.83
C GLY A 176 -10.30 -19.07 6.70
N ALA A 177 -9.64 -18.08 6.08
CA ALA A 177 -8.94 -17.02 6.80
C ALA A 177 -9.94 -16.00 7.36
N GLU A 178 -9.69 -15.51 8.58
CA GLU A 178 -10.60 -14.62 9.31
C GLU A 178 -10.76 -13.28 8.59
N PRO A 179 -11.97 -12.83 8.25
CA PRO A 179 -12.19 -11.69 7.37
C PRO A 179 -11.61 -10.38 7.92
N ALA A 180 -11.38 -9.42 7.03
CA ALA A 180 -11.09 -8.05 7.44
C ALA A 180 -12.34 -7.42 8.09
N ALA A 181 -12.14 -6.67 9.16
CA ALA A 181 -13.20 -5.99 9.90
C ALA A 181 -13.09 -4.46 9.76
N PRO A 182 -14.21 -3.72 9.79
CA PRO A 182 -14.19 -2.27 9.85
C PRO A 182 -13.36 -1.76 11.04
N THR A 183 -12.61 -0.68 10.83
CA THR A 183 -11.78 -0.06 11.88
C THR A 183 -12.50 1.05 12.65
N GLY A 184 -13.72 1.41 12.22
CA GLY A 184 -14.50 2.54 12.73
C GLY A 184 -14.01 3.91 12.23
N ALA A 185 -13.36 3.95 11.07
CA ALA A 185 -12.84 5.16 10.47
C ALA A 185 -12.95 5.11 8.93
N THR A 186 -13.16 6.28 8.34
CA THR A 186 -13.24 6.46 6.89
C THR A 186 -12.13 7.38 6.42
N ALA A 187 -11.49 7.01 5.32
CA ALA A 187 -10.57 7.86 4.58
C ALA A 187 -11.28 8.54 3.41
N TRP A 188 -11.39 9.85 3.46
CA TRP A 188 -11.88 10.67 2.37
C TRP A 188 -10.70 11.08 1.49
N ARG A 189 -10.77 10.80 0.20
CA ARG A 189 -9.66 11.04 -0.73
C ARG A 189 -10.09 11.88 -1.90
N THR A 190 -9.26 12.85 -2.26
CA THR A 190 -9.43 13.68 -3.44
C THR A 190 -8.07 14.17 -3.93
N THR A 191 -8.03 14.63 -5.17
CA THR A 191 -6.83 15.17 -5.81
C THR A 191 -7.18 16.54 -6.37
N LEU A 192 -6.30 17.51 -6.16
CA LEU A 192 -6.38 18.83 -6.75
C LEU A 192 -5.31 18.98 -7.82
N SER A 193 -5.64 19.52 -8.99
CA SER A 193 -4.64 19.94 -9.97
C SER A 193 -3.87 21.15 -9.46
N ALA A 194 -2.63 21.33 -9.95
CA ALA A 194 -1.79 22.47 -9.61
C ALA A 194 -2.49 23.81 -9.91
N ASP A 195 -3.24 23.90 -11.01
CA ASP A 195 -3.96 25.13 -11.42
C ASP A 195 -5.09 25.50 -10.45
N ALA A 196 -5.64 24.53 -9.72
CA ALA A 196 -6.64 24.76 -8.69
C ALA A 196 -6.03 25.20 -7.35
N LEU A 197 -4.70 25.13 -7.18
CA LEU A 197 -4.05 25.48 -5.91
C LEU A 197 -4.16 26.98 -5.61
N PRO A 198 -4.27 27.38 -4.34
CA PRO A 198 -4.25 28.79 -3.95
C PRO A 198 -2.95 29.46 -4.38
N SER A 199 -3.05 30.57 -5.12
CA SER A 199 -1.85 31.32 -5.52
C SER A 199 -1.23 32.03 -4.30
N PRO A 200 0.10 32.22 -4.25
CA PRO A 200 0.76 32.93 -3.15
C PRO A 200 0.16 34.32 -2.87
N ALA A 201 -0.30 35.01 -3.92
CA ALA A 201 -0.94 36.33 -3.85
C ALA A 201 -2.34 36.32 -3.20
N GLN A 202 -3.02 35.16 -3.12
CA GLN A 202 -4.33 34.99 -2.49
C GLN A 202 -4.21 34.47 -1.04
N GLY A 203 -3.06 34.65 -0.40
CA GLY A 203 -2.74 33.98 0.88
C GLY A 203 -2.50 32.47 0.71
N GLY A 204 -2.24 32.02 -0.52
CA GLY A 204 -1.99 30.63 -0.84
C GLY A 204 -0.62 30.15 -0.36
N PRO A 205 -0.49 28.89 0.03
CA PRO A 205 0.74 28.39 0.62
C PRO A 205 1.80 28.14 -0.47
N ALA A 206 2.63 29.13 -0.78
CA ALA A 206 3.82 28.91 -1.61
C ALA A 206 4.74 27.82 -1.01
N GLU A 207 4.83 27.74 0.32
CA GLU A 207 5.67 26.75 1.01
C GLU A 207 4.90 25.52 1.55
N ALA A 208 3.61 25.63 1.88
CA ALA A 208 2.91 24.57 2.65
C ALA A 208 2.42 23.35 1.84
N LEU A 209 2.75 23.30 0.55
CA LEU A 209 2.54 22.13 -0.30
C LEU A 209 3.86 21.49 -0.75
N THR A 210 4.99 21.98 -0.21
CA THR A 210 6.27 21.29 -0.36
C THR A 210 6.31 20.09 0.59
N GLY A 211 6.57 18.90 0.04
CA GLY A 211 6.64 17.64 0.79
C GLY A 211 5.31 17.14 1.37
N ILE A 212 5.40 16.29 2.40
CA ILE A 212 4.25 15.62 3.00
C ILE A 212 3.85 16.35 4.29
N ASN A 213 2.60 16.80 4.38
CA ASN A 213 2.08 17.57 5.51
C ASN A 213 0.94 16.80 6.19
N ALA A 214 1.02 16.61 7.51
CA ALA A 214 0.00 15.92 8.30
C ALA A 214 -0.50 16.78 9.46
N TRP A 215 -1.78 17.17 9.42
CA TRP A 215 -2.46 17.93 10.47
C TRP A 215 -3.08 16.99 11.50
N LEU A 216 -2.66 17.15 12.76
CA LEU A 216 -3.05 16.26 13.85
C LEU A 216 -4.10 16.92 14.75
N GLY A 217 -5.27 16.30 14.85
CA GLY A 217 -6.40 16.82 15.62
C GLY A 217 -7.19 15.74 16.38
N PRO A 218 -8.11 16.14 17.26
CA PRO A 218 -8.91 15.19 18.04
C PRO A 218 -9.79 14.34 17.13
N ALA A 219 -9.69 13.01 17.25
CA ALA A 219 -10.42 12.00 16.47
C ALA A 219 -10.27 12.06 14.94
N ARG A 220 -9.64 13.09 14.38
CA ARG A 220 -9.52 13.36 12.95
C ARG A 220 -8.08 13.74 12.61
N HIS A 221 -7.64 13.47 11.41
CA HIS A 221 -6.38 14.03 10.89
C HIS A 221 -6.48 14.22 9.39
N ALA A 222 -5.63 15.09 8.84
CA ALA A 222 -5.54 15.31 7.41
C ALA A 222 -4.10 15.13 6.94
N VAL A 223 -3.93 14.66 5.71
CA VAL A 223 -2.62 14.55 5.06
C VAL A 223 -2.71 15.11 3.65
N ALA A 224 -1.80 16.02 3.29
CA ALA A 224 -1.67 16.55 1.94
C ALA A 224 -0.23 16.36 1.44
N TYR A 225 -0.08 15.98 0.18
CA TYR A 225 1.24 15.81 -0.45
C TYR A 225 1.16 15.91 -1.97
N PRO A 226 2.22 16.39 -2.63
CA PRO A 226 2.28 16.48 -4.08
C PRO A 226 2.41 15.10 -4.73
N ILE A 227 1.86 14.97 -5.93
CA ILE A 227 1.92 13.79 -6.79
C ILE A 227 2.07 14.24 -8.25
N ARG A 228 2.25 13.30 -9.18
CA ARG A 228 2.40 13.57 -10.63
C ARG A 228 3.46 14.63 -10.91
N ALA A 229 4.69 14.40 -10.42
CA ALA A 229 5.79 15.35 -10.52
C ALA A 229 5.45 16.80 -10.06
N GLY A 230 4.52 16.94 -9.09
CA GLY A 230 4.10 18.23 -8.54
C GLY A 230 2.92 18.89 -9.27
N GLN A 231 2.39 18.27 -10.32
CA GLN A 231 1.24 18.79 -11.09
C GLN A 231 -0.10 18.60 -10.37
N ALA A 232 -0.12 17.87 -9.26
CA ALA A 232 -1.32 17.70 -8.44
C ALA A 232 -0.96 17.50 -6.96
N VAL A 233 -1.93 17.74 -6.09
CA VAL A 233 -1.87 17.49 -4.64
C VAL A 233 -2.91 16.45 -4.28
N ASN A 234 -2.47 15.39 -3.62
CA ASN A 234 -3.38 14.43 -2.99
C ASN A 234 -3.78 14.93 -1.60
N LEU A 235 -5.06 14.84 -1.30
CA LEU A 235 -5.63 15.17 0.01
C LEU A 235 -6.35 13.95 0.60
N VAL A 236 -5.98 13.61 1.83
CA VAL A 236 -6.58 12.54 2.61
C VAL A 236 -7.10 13.09 3.91
N LEU A 237 -8.39 12.90 4.19
CA LEU A 237 -9.02 13.29 5.46
C LEU A 237 -9.50 12.02 6.16
N ILE A 238 -9.03 11.79 7.38
CA ILE A 238 -9.46 10.65 8.19
C ILE A 238 -10.45 11.14 9.23
N THR A 239 -11.64 10.55 9.22
CA THR A 239 -12.70 10.78 10.21
C THR A 239 -13.08 9.47 10.88
N PRO A 240 -13.65 9.51 12.10
CA PRO A 240 -14.43 8.39 12.60
C PRO A 240 -15.54 8.05 11.61
N ASP A 241 -15.99 6.79 11.61
CA ASP A 241 -17.22 6.43 10.92
C ASP A 241 -18.39 7.10 11.63
N GLU A 242 -18.90 8.20 11.05
CA GLU A 242 -20.19 8.78 11.42
C GLU A 242 -21.29 8.07 10.62
N ALA A 243 -22.52 8.02 11.15
CA ALA A 243 -23.63 7.29 10.52
C ALA A 243 -23.71 7.56 9.01
N ALA A 244 -23.84 6.49 8.22
CA ALA A 244 -23.73 6.47 6.75
C ALA A 244 -24.69 7.41 6.00
N GLU A 245 -25.65 8.03 6.70
CA GLU A 245 -26.70 8.89 6.16
C GLU A 245 -26.29 10.37 6.00
N ARG A 246 -25.14 10.80 6.54
CA ARG A 246 -24.71 12.21 6.40
C ARG A 246 -24.00 12.47 5.06
N PRO A 247 -24.34 13.53 4.31
CA PRO A 247 -23.60 13.93 3.11
C PRO A 247 -22.10 14.17 3.40
N ALA A 248 -21.23 13.79 2.46
CA ALA A 248 -19.78 13.91 2.58
C ALA A 248 -19.32 15.30 3.09
N ARG A 249 -19.89 16.37 2.53
CA ARG A 249 -19.55 17.76 2.91
C ARG A 249 -19.86 18.07 4.37
N GLN A 250 -20.91 17.48 4.96
CA GLN A 250 -21.23 17.65 6.38
C GLN A 250 -20.26 16.86 7.27
N GLN A 251 -19.86 15.67 6.87
CA GLN A 251 -18.86 14.87 7.61
C GLN A 251 -17.48 15.54 7.64
N LEU A 252 -17.21 16.39 6.65
CA LEU A 252 -15.97 17.17 6.53
C LEU A 252 -16.06 18.57 7.14
N ALA A 253 -17.23 19.02 7.62
CA ALA A 253 -17.40 20.33 8.25
C ALA A 253 -16.48 20.51 9.47
N GLY A 254 -16.09 19.41 10.12
CA GLY A 254 -15.12 19.41 11.22
C GLY A 254 -13.73 19.95 10.85
N PHE A 255 -13.39 20.03 9.55
CA PHE A 255 -12.14 20.61 9.06
C PHE A 255 -12.24 22.10 8.70
N ALA A 256 -13.43 22.71 8.68
CA ALA A 256 -13.60 24.11 8.31
C ALA A 256 -12.91 25.10 9.28
N THR A 257 -12.72 24.70 10.54
CA THR A 257 -12.05 25.50 11.59
C THR A 257 -10.58 25.12 11.81
N TRP A 258 -10.03 24.30 10.92
CA TRP A 258 -8.62 23.92 10.94
C TRP A 258 -7.79 25.01 10.25
N ASP A 259 -6.48 24.81 10.21
CA ASP A 259 -5.53 25.64 9.47
C ASP A 259 -6.12 26.12 8.14
N GLY A 260 -6.13 27.43 7.93
CA GLY A 260 -6.73 28.07 6.76
C GLY A 260 -6.18 27.53 5.43
N ARG A 261 -4.93 27.05 5.43
CA ARG A 261 -4.33 26.39 4.25
C ARG A 261 -5.03 25.07 3.92
N LEU A 262 -5.29 24.25 4.93
CA LEU A 262 -6.02 22.98 4.76
C LEU A 262 -7.48 23.25 4.39
N ALA A 263 -8.12 24.23 5.03
CA ALA A 263 -9.50 24.60 4.73
C ALA A 263 -9.66 25.05 3.27
N ALA A 264 -8.74 25.89 2.77
CA ALA A 264 -8.73 26.33 1.37
C ALA A 264 -8.53 25.18 0.37
N LEU A 265 -7.70 24.17 0.71
CA LEU A 265 -7.56 22.96 -0.10
C LEU A 265 -8.87 22.18 -0.15
N ILE A 266 -9.52 21.96 1.00
CA ILE A 266 -10.79 21.22 1.06
C ILE A 266 -11.89 21.92 0.26
N GLU A 267 -11.95 23.25 0.33
CA GLU A 267 -12.96 24.06 -0.37
C GLU A 267 -12.85 23.96 -1.90
N ARG A 268 -11.61 23.98 -2.41
CA ARG A 268 -11.32 23.95 -3.85
C ARG A 268 -11.28 22.55 -4.44
N ALA A 269 -11.11 21.52 -3.61
CA ALA A 269 -11.00 20.16 -4.09
C ALA A 269 -12.31 19.64 -4.70
N PRO A 270 -12.23 18.77 -5.72
CA PRO A 270 -13.36 17.94 -6.10
C PRO A 270 -13.90 17.17 -4.88
N ALA A 271 -15.19 16.83 -4.93
CA ALA A 271 -15.84 16.10 -3.84
C ALA A 271 -15.06 14.82 -3.51
N PRO A 272 -14.60 14.65 -2.26
CA PRO A 272 -13.77 13.50 -1.91
C PRO A 272 -14.59 12.22 -1.84
N THR A 273 -14.00 11.13 -2.30
CA THR A 273 -14.58 9.80 -2.26
C THR A 273 -14.37 9.18 -0.87
N PRO A 274 -15.40 8.60 -0.23
CA PRO A 274 -15.25 7.87 1.02
C PRO A 274 -14.64 6.48 0.80
N TRP A 275 -13.69 6.12 1.66
CA TRP A 275 -13.10 4.78 1.73
C TRP A 275 -13.16 4.28 3.17
N PRO A 276 -14.19 3.50 3.54
CA PRO A 276 -14.24 2.86 4.85
C PRO A 276 -13.02 1.98 5.06
N LEU A 277 -12.35 2.14 6.20
CA LEU A 277 -11.09 1.47 6.47
C LEU A 277 -11.33 0.12 7.14
N PHE A 278 -10.78 -0.93 6.54
CA PHE A 278 -10.83 -2.30 7.05
C PHE A 278 -9.42 -2.76 7.45
N ALA A 279 -9.34 -3.67 8.42
CA ALA A 279 -8.08 -4.32 8.81
C ALA A 279 -8.30 -5.81 9.06
N THR A 280 -7.31 -6.64 8.69
CA THR A 280 -7.34 -8.07 9.05
C THR A 280 -6.83 -8.28 10.48
N PRO A 281 -7.37 -9.28 11.21
CA PRO A 281 -6.92 -9.58 12.56
C PRO A 281 -5.48 -10.10 12.57
N LYS A 282 -4.84 -10.03 13.74
CA LYS A 282 -3.47 -10.56 13.93
C LYS A 282 -3.39 -12.07 13.66
N SER A 283 -4.44 -12.81 14.00
CA SER A 283 -4.54 -14.26 13.81
C SER A 283 -4.68 -14.69 12.35
N ARG A 284 -4.94 -13.75 11.43
CA ARG A 284 -5.08 -14.03 9.99
C ARG A 284 -3.91 -14.89 9.49
N ARG A 285 -4.25 -16.05 8.94
CA ARG A 285 -3.31 -16.96 8.27
C ARG A 285 -2.71 -16.28 7.03
N PHE A 286 -1.42 -16.50 6.78
CA PHE A 286 -0.78 -16.05 5.54
C PHE A 286 -0.60 -17.20 4.55
N VAL A 287 -0.55 -18.44 5.04
CA VAL A 287 -0.33 -19.62 4.21
C VAL A 287 -1.46 -20.64 4.43
N GLY A 288 -1.76 -21.42 3.41
CA GLY A 288 -2.80 -22.45 3.45
C GLY A 288 -2.66 -23.51 2.36
N GLY A 289 -3.61 -24.44 2.29
CA GLY A 289 -3.65 -25.50 1.27
C GLY A 289 -2.38 -26.38 1.26
N GLY A 290 -1.95 -26.86 2.42
CA GLY A 290 -0.70 -27.65 2.51
C GLY A 290 0.57 -26.84 2.19
N CYS A 291 0.54 -25.53 2.40
CA CYS A 291 1.60 -24.58 2.00
C CYS A 291 1.74 -24.39 0.48
N ARG A 292 0.70 -24.73 -0.30
CA ARG A 292 0.62 -24.43 -1.73
C ARG A 292 -0.06 -23.10 -2.05
N ILE A 293 -0.52 -22.39 -1.03
CA ILE A 293 -1.12 -21.06 -1.17
C ILE A 293 -0.48 -20.08 -0.19
N ALA A 294 0.00 -18.94 -0.67
CA ALA A 294 0.43 -17.81 0.14
C ALA A 294 -0.43 -16.57 -0.14
N LEU A 295 -0.81 -15.84 0.90
CA LEU A 295 -1.49 -14.56 0.82
C LEU A 295 -0.46 -13.45 1.02
N ILE A 296 -0.53 -12.41 0.21
CA ILE A 296 0.35 -11.23 0.29
C ILE A 296 -0.47 -9.93 0.29
N GLY A 297 0.15 -8.84 0.73
CA GLY A 297 -0.50 -7.53 0.77
C GLY A 297 -1.82 -7.54 1.56
N ASP A 298 -2.81 -6.78 1.09
CA ASP A 298 -4.08 -6.62 1.81
C ASP A 298 -4.87 -7.94 1.98
N ALA A 299 -4.64 -8.95 1.14
CA ALA A 299 -5.25 -10.27 1.32
C ALA A 299 -4.79 -10.94 2.63
N ALA A 300 -3.53 -10.71 3.02
CA ALA A 300 -2.92 -11.23 4.24
C ALA A 300 -3.02 -10.25 5.42
N HIS A 301 -2.74 -8.96 5.20
CA HIS A 301 -2.49 -8.04 6.30
C HIS A 301 -3.00 -6.62 6.05
N ALA A 302 -4.17 -6.48 5.43
CA ALA A 302 -4.82 -5.18 5.29
C ALA A 302 -4.81 -4.41 6.63
N MET A 303 -4.41 -3.15 6.55
CA MET A 303 -4.23 -2.28 7.70
C MET A 303 -4.60 -0.85 7.34
N ALA A 304 -5.03 -0.09 8.33
CA ALA A 304 -5.37 1.31 8.11
C ALA A 304 -4.12 2.15 7.77
N PRO A 305 -4.26 3.20 6.93
CA PRO A 305 -3.13 3.91 6.32
C PRO A 305 -2.36 4.85 7.24
N TYR A 306 -2.43 4.69 8.57
CA TYR A 306 -1.77 5.58 9.55
C TYR A 306 -0.24 5.55 9.50
N ALA A 307 0.36 4.51 8.93
CA ALA A 307 1.81 4.42 8.70
C ALA A 307 2.20 4.58 7.22
N ALA A 308 1.22 4.72 6.32
CA ALA A 308 1.42 4.71 4.88
C ALA A 308 2.26 3.51 4.36
N GLN A 309 2.08 2.32 4.96
CA GLN A 309 2.88 1.13 4.68
C GLN A 309 2.13 -0.03 4.00
N GLY A 310 0.84 0.09 3.69
CA GLY A 310 0.09 -1.02 3.08
C GLY A 310 0.73 -1.50 1.75
N ALA A 311 0.95 -0.57 0.82
CA ALA A 311 1.63 -0.88 -0.44
C ALA A 311 3.09 -1.31 -0.23
N GLY A 312 3.82 -0.64 0.66
CA GLY A 312 5.21 -0.99 0.96
C GLY A 312 5.36 -2.41 1.49
N MET A 313 4.49 -2.84 2.40
CA MET A 313 4.49 -4.22 2.92
C MET A 313 4.14 -5.25 1.85
N ALA A 314 3.18 -4.94 0.97
CA ALA A 314 2.83 -5.83 -0.13
C ALA A 314 4.00 -6.01 -1.14
N ILE A 315 4.76 -4.95 -1.37
CA ILE A 315 5.98 -4.97 -2.20
C ILE A 315 7.08 -5.79 -1.52
N GLU A 316 7.30 -5.62 -0.21
CA GLU A 316 8.26 -6.44 0.54
C GLU A 316 7.87 -7.93 0.53
N ASP A 317 6.57 -8.26 0.67
CA ASP A 317 6.11 -9.65 0.64
C ASP A 317 6.46 -10.34 -0.68
N ALA A 318 6.24 -9.64 -1.80
CA ALA A 318 6.57 -10.13 -3.13
C ALA A 318 8.06 -10.46 -3.26
N ALA A 319 8.94 -9.56 -2.80
CA ALA A 319 10.39 -9.78 -2.82
C ALA A 319 10.82 -10.94 -1.91
N VAL A 320 10.31 -11.00 -0.68
CA VAL A 320 10.67 -12.05 0.29
C VAL A 320 10.19 -13.42 -0.16
N LEU A 321 8.97 -13.53 -0.69
CA LEU A 321 8.46 -14.81 -1.19
C LEU A 321 9.24 -15.29 -2.43
N ALA A 322 9.54 -14.38 -3.36
CA ALA A 322 10.33 -14.71 -4.54
C ALA A 322 11.76 -15.13 -4.16
N HIS A 323 12.41 -14.40 -3.26
CA HIS A 323 13.74 -14.76 -2.75
C HIS A 323 13.73 -16.13 -2.04
N ALA A 324 12.71 -16.40 -1.21
CA ALA A 324 12.57 -17.71 -0.58
C ALA A 324 12.43 -18.84 -1.61
N LEU A 325 11.68 -18.62 -2.69
CA LEU A 325 11.56 -19.57 -3.82
C LEU A 325 12.89 -19.77 -4.56
N ALA A 326 13.67 -18.71 -4.74
CA ALA A 326 14.98 -18.77 -5.37
C ALA A 326 15.95 -19.66 -4.57
N GLU A 327 15.97 -19.49 -3.24
CA GLU A 327 16.89 -20.22 -2.37
C GLU A 327 16.48 -21.66 -2.11
N THR A 328 15.17 -21.95 -2.04
CA THR A 328 14.71 -23.31 -1.71
C THR A 328 14.45 -24.17 -2.95
N GLY A 329 14.05 -23.58 -4.07
CA GLY A 329 13.50 -24.30 -5.24
C GLY A 329 12.17 -25.03 -4.97
N ASP A 330 11.75 -25.17 -3.71
CA ASP A 330 10.52 -25.81 -3.27
C ASP A 330 9.49 -24.78 -2.80
N PRO A 331 8.31 -24.70 -3.44
CA PRO A 331 7.23 -23.81 -3.02
C PRO A 331 6.71 -24.03 -1.60
N ILE A 332 6.71 -25.26 -1.08
CA ILE A 332 6.23 -25.54 0.27
C ILE A 332 7.21 -24.96 1.29
N ALA A 333 8.51 -25.23 1.14
CA ALA A 333 9.54 -24.63 1.98
C ALA A 333 9.55 -23.10 1.88
N ALA A 334 9.42 -22.54 0.68
CA ALA A 334 9.45 -21.10 0.45
C ALA A 334 8.29 -20.37 1.15
N THR A 335 7.06 -20.88 1.04
CA THR A 335 5.90 -20.26 1.69
C THR A 335 5.98 -20.30 3.21
N ARG A 336 6.48 -21.39 3.79
CA ARG A 336 6.73 -21.47 5.24
C ARG A 336 7.75 -20.43 5.69
N ARG A 337 8.85 -20.30 4.96
CA ARG A 337 9.87 -19.29 5.25
C ARG A 337 9.32 -17.88 5.13
N TYR A 338 8.57 -17.60 4.07
CA TYR A 338 7.85 -16.34 3.88
C TYR A 338 7.01 -15.99 5.10
N GLU A 339 6.19 -16.92 5.61
CA GLU A 339 5.34 -16.64 6.77
C GLU A 339 6.16 -16.37 8.04
N ILE A 340 7.22 -17.15 8.28
CA ILE A 340 8.12 -17.00 9.43
C ILE A 340 8.79 -15.61 9.42
N GLU A 341 9.26 -15.16 8.25
CA GLU A 341 9.95 -13.87 8.13
C GLU A 341 8.99 -12.68 8.16
N ARG A 342 7.88 -12.78 7.42
CA ARG A 342 6.97 -11.65 7.25
C ARG A 342 6.08 -11.41 8.46
N ARG A 343 5.63 -12.45 9.17
CA ARG A 343 4.67 -12.28 10.28
C ARG A 343 5.19 -11.34 11.38
N PRO A 344 6.41 -11.48 11.92
CA PRO A 344 6.95 -10.53 12.91
C PRO A 344 7.09 -9.10 12.35
N ARG A 345 7.48 -8.99 11.07
CA ARG A 345 7.68 -7.71 10.38
C ARG A 345 6.36 -6.96 10.22
N ILE A 346 5.31 -7.65 9.77
CA ILE A 346 3.95 -7.10 9.64
C ILE A 346 3.37 -6.75 11.00
N ASP A 347 3.56 -7.59 12.02
CA ASP A 347 3.07 -7.30 13.38
C ASP A 347 3.71 -6.05 13.97
N LYS A 348 5.00 -5.80 13.68
CA LYS A 348 5.67 -4.56 14.09
C LYS A 348 5.07 -3.32 13.38
N VAL A 349 4.72 -3.43 12.10
CA VAL A 349 4.02 -2.36 11.36
C VAL A 349 2.61 -2.15 11.90
N ARG A 350 1.84 -3.20 12.18
CA ARG A 350 0.50 -3.09 12.81
C ARG A 350 0.55 -2.37 14.15
N ARG A 351 1.53 -2.68 15.01
CA ARG A 351 1.75 -1.94 16.26
C ARG A 351 2.03 -0.46 15.99
N ARG A 352 2.83 -0.14 14.97
CA ARG A 352 3.10 1.25 14.57
C ARG A 352 1.84 1.96 14.05
N VAL A 353 1.01 1.28 13.26
CA VAL A 353 -0.29 1.78 12.79
C VAL A 353 -1.20 2.10 13.97
N GLY A 354 -1.31 1.19 14.95
CA GLY A 354 -2.08 1.42 16.18
C GLY A 354 -1.55 2.58 17.00
N PHE A 355 -0.22 2.68 17.17
CA PHE A 355 0.42 3.79 17.85
C PHE A 355 0.17 5.13 17.15
N HIS A 356 0.32 5.22 15.83
CA HIS A 356 0.03 6.45 15.07
C HIS A 356 -1.45 6.83 15.15
N ARG A 357 -2.38 5.87 15.03
CA ARG A 357 -3.82 6.13 15.21
C ARG A 357 -4.09 6.79 16.56
N PHE A 358 -3.56 6.21 17.64
CA PHE A 358 -3.70 6.76 18.98
C PHE A 358 -3.07 8.15 19.11
N VAL A 359 -1.77 8.27 18.78
CA VAL A 359 -1.00 9.50 18.97
C VAL A 359 -1.54 10.64 18.12
N TYR A 360 -1.98 10.40 16.89
CA TYR A 360 -2.45 11.47 15.99
C TYR A 360 -3.79 12.05 16.46
N HIS A 361 -4.64 11.24 17.07
CA HIS A 361 -6.03 11.56 17.39
C HIS A 361 -6.29 11.97 18.84
N LEU A 362 -5.25 12.18 19.65
CA LEU A 362 -5.38 12.58 21.06
C LEU A 362 -6.24 13.86 21.24
N PRO A 363 -7.17 13.87 22.21
CA PRO A 363 -7.93 15.07 22.55
C PRO A 363 -7.12 16.03 23.43
N PRO A 364 -7.51 17.31 23.55
CA PRO A 364 -6.99 18.18 24.59
C PRO A 364 -7.38 17.65 25.99
N PRO A 365 -6.54 17.83 27.02
CA PRO A 365 -5.22 18.47 26.98
C PRO A 365 -4.07 17.55 26.55
N LEU A 366 -4.30 16.25 26.34
CA LEU A 366 -3.26 15.27 25.98
C LEU A 366 -2.54 15.60 24.66
N SER A 367 -3.24 16.20 23.70
CA SER A 367 -2.66 16.68 22.45
C SER A 367 -1.55 17.71 22.66
N PHE A 368 -1.64 18.57 23.70
CA PHE A 368 -0.58 19.53 24.01
C PHE A 368 0.69 18.86 24.51
N GLY A 369 0.54 17.83 25.34
CA GLY A 369 1.67 17.00 25.78
C GLY A 369 2.34 16.27 24.60
N ARG A 370 1.53 15.67 23.72
CA ARG A 370 2.01 15.04 22.46
C ARG A 370 2.80 16.02 21.60
N ASP A 371 2.27 17.24 21.41
CA ASP A 371 2.93 18.27 20.62
C ASP A 371 4.27 18.68 21.23
N ALA A 372 4.33 18.88 22.56
CA ALA A 372 5.55 19.23 23.27
C ALA A 372 6.62 18.13 23.16
N VAL A 373 6.23 16.87 23.40
CA VAL A 373 7.16 15.73 23.28
C VAL A 373 7.71 15.63 21.86
N LEU A 374 6.86 15.74 20.83
CA LEU A 374 7.32 15.67 19.44
C LEU A 374 8.21 16.85 19.04
N ALA A 375 7.93 18.06 19.53
CA ALA A 375 8.71 19.26 19.23
C ALA A 375 10.09 19.26 19.89
N LEU A 376 10.23 18.66 21.08
CA LEU A 376 11.50 18.57 21.80
C LEU A 376 12.41 17.44 21.28
N ARG A 377 11.85 16.47 20.54
CA ARG A 377 12.61 15.35 19.98
C ARG A 377 13.51 15.81 18.83
N PRO A 378 14.82 15.52 18.84
CA PRO A 378 15.68 15.83 17.70
C PRO A 378 15.28 15.00 16.47
N LYS A 379 15.50 15.56 15.27
CA LYS A 379 15.18 14.90 13.99
C LYS A 379 15.82 13.52 13.86
N SER A 380 17.05 13.36 14.35
CA SER A 380 17.78 12.08 14.38
C SER A 380 17.05 11.02 15.20
N ALA A 381 16.54 11.38 16.39
CA ALA A 381 15.78 10.45 17.21
C ALA A 381 14.44 10.08 16.55
N LEU A 382 13.73 11.03 15.93
CA LEU A 382 12.48 10.74 15.20
C LEU A 382 12.74 9.79 14.02
N ARG A 383 13.86 9.98 13.31
CA ARG A 383 14.29 9.12 12.21
C ARG A 383 14.74 7.73 12.69
N ALA A 384 15.42 7.64 13.84
CA ALA A 384 15.87 6.38 14.43
C ALA A 384 14.69 5.45 14.76
N ASP A 385 13.56 5.99 15.22
CA ASP A 385 12.33 5.22 15.48
C ASP A 385 11.79 4.50 14.22
N LEU A 386 12.14 5.00 13.04
CA LEU A 386 11.72 4.50 11.73
C LEU A 386 12.83 3.75 10.99
N ALA A 387 14.04 3.64 11.56
CA ALA A 387 15.17 3.02 10.89
C ALA A 387 14.92 1.55 10.54
N TRP A 388 14.37 0.78 11.47
CA TRP A 388 13.99 -0.61 11.20
C TRP A 388 13.00 -0.79 10.04
N LEU A 389 12.26 0.26 9.67
CA LEU A 389 11.29 0.26 8.59
C LEU A 389 11.93 0.76 7.30
N TYR A 390 12.53 1.95 7.31
CA TYR A 390 13.06 2.61 6.10
C TYR A 390 14.45 2.12 5.69
N ASP A 391 15.24 1.57 6.62
CA ASP A 391 16.55 0.99 6.33
C ASP A 391 16.46 -0.53 6.04
N TRP A 392 15.25 -1.12 6.03
CA TRP A 392 15.07 -2.47 5.50
C TRP A 392 15.41 -2.50 4.00
N ARG A 393 16.09 -3.55 3.55
CA ARG A 393 16.49 -3.71 2.15
C ARG A 393 15.93 -4.99 1.58
N SER A 394 15.57 -4.92 0.31
CA SER A 394 15.20 -6.08 -0.48
C SER A 394 16.28 -7.14 -0.38
N PRO A 395 15.93 -8.42 -0.15
CA PRO A 395 16.86 -9.50 -0.46
C PRO A 395 17.21 -9.46 -1.95
N ARG A 396 18.40 -9.96 -2.30
CA ARG A 396 18.83 -10.02 -3.70
C ARG A 396 17.94 -10.98 -4.48
N LEU A 397 17.42 -10.51 -5.61
CA LEU A 397 16.59 -11.29 -6.54
C LEU A 397 17.48 -11.81 -7.68
N THR A 398 18.33 -12.78 -7.35
CA THR A 398 19.31 -13.40 -8.27
C THR A 398 19.23 -14.91 -8.24
#